data_AF-A0A7Y2M3F6-F1
#
_entry.id   AF-A0A7Y2M3F6-F1
#
_cell.length_a   1.000
_cell.length_b   1.000
_cell.length_c   1.000
_cell.angle_alpha   90.00
_cell.angle_beta   90.00
_cell.angle_gamma   90.00
#
_symmetry.space_group_name_H-M   'P 1'
#
loop_
_entity.id
_entity.type
_entity.pdbx_description
1 polymer ?
#
loop_
_entity_poly.entity_id
_entity_poly.type
_entity_poly.pdbx_seq_one_letter_code
_entity_poly.pdbx_strand_id
1 'polypeptide(L)'
;CAASARLRRALRRELAHARIAFGGAGVIAYVTATSIVVVACHAATFVVACLAVGVPASPPQLVAVALLTVLAGSVPLGIGGWGPRETVAAWAFAMLGLGAADGVAASTAFGVLATIAVLPGAAVLAASARRPRAVRVALPAERPETGVAFRQESSA
;
A
#
# COMPACT_ATOMS: atom_id res chain seq x y z
N CYS A 1 -24.65 16.42 -15.91
CA CYS A 1 -23.85 15.19 -15.68
C CYS A 1 -22.38 15.30 -16.17
N ALA A 2 -21.59 16.24 -15.65
CA ALA A 2 -20.16 16.36 -15.98
C ALA A 2 -19.25 15.53 -15.06
N ALA A 3 -19.69 15.25 -13.82
CA ALA A 3 -18.98 14.43 -12.84
C ALA A 3 -18.80 12.97 -13.31
N SER A 4 -19.84 12.40 -13.95
CA SER A 4 -19.81 11.03 -14.46
C SER A 4 -18.87 10.85 -15.66
N ALA A 5 -18.58 11.91 -16.43
CA ALA A 5 -17.64 11.87 -17.54
C ALA A 5 -16.17 11.97 -17.09
N ARG A 6 -15.90 12.72 -16.01
CA ARG A 6 -14.56 12.81 -15.40
C ARG A 6 -14.20 11.53 -14.66
N LEU A 7 -15.13 10.99 -13.88
CA LEU A 7 -14.98 9.71 -13.17
C LEU A 7 -14.71 8.56 -14.15
N ARG A 8 -15.43 8.51 -15.28
CA ARG A 8 -15.24 7.47 -16.31
C ARG A 8 -13.87 7.56 -17.01
N ARG A 9 -13.33 8.77 -17.18
CA ARG A 9 -11.97 8.97 -17.73
C ARG A 9 -10.90 8.60 -16.73
N ALA A 10 -11.08 8.92 -15.44
CA ALA A 10 -10.20 8.49 -14.37
C ALA A 10 -10.16 6.95 -14.29
N LEU A 11 -11.33 6.31 -14.20
CA LEU A 11 -11.46 4.84 -14.21
C LEU A 11 -10.81 4.18 -15.43
N ARG A 12 -11.01 4.71 -16.64
CA ARG A 12 -10.36 4.15 -17.85
C ARG A 12 -8.84 4.29 -17.84
N ARG A 13 -8.30 5.36 -17.24
CA ARG A 13 -6.85 5.55 -17.10
C ARG A 13 -6.27 4.56 -16.09
N GLU A 14 -6.92 4.42 -14.93
CA GLU A 14 -6.54 3.43 -13.92
C GLU A 14 -6.63 2.00 -14.47
N LEU A 15 -7.69 1.69 -15.21
CA LEU A 15 -7.87 0.38 -15.84
C LEU A 15 -6.83 0.11 -16.93
N ALA A 16 -6.44 1.12 -17.71
CA ALA A 16 -5.39 0.96 -18.73
C ALA A 16 -4.01 0.71 -18.10
N HIS A 17 -3.70 1.43 -17.01
CA HIS A 17 -2.47 1.21 -16.25
C HIS A 17 -2.46 -0.17 -15.58
N ALA A 18 -3.59 -0.58 -14.98
CA ALA A 18 -3.76 -1.92 -14.43
C ALA A 18 -3.65 -3.00 -15.51
N ARG A 19 -4.22 -2.80 -16.70
CA ARG A 19 -4.15 -3.79 -17.80
C ARG A 19 -2.73 -3.98 -18.33
N ILE A 20 -1.95 -2.91 -18.40
CA ILE A 20 -0.55 -2.95 -18.82
C ILE A 20 0.32 -3.56 -17.71
N ALA A 21 0.06 -3.23 -16.45
CA ALA A 21 0.78 -3.78 -15.30
C ALA A 21 0.46 -5.28 -15.05
N PHE A 22 -0.80 -5.68 -15.18
CA PHE A 22 -1.25 -7.07 -14.93
C PHE A 22 -1.39 -7.92 -16.21
N GLY A 23 -0.88 -7.45 -17.35
CA GLY A 23 -1.03 -8.14 -18.64
C GLY A 23 -0.22 -9.42 -18.78
N GLY A 24 0.81 -9.63 -17.95
CA GLY A 24 1.68 -10.80 -17.98
C GLY A 24 1.46 -11.72 -16.78
N ALA A 25 1.33 -13.03 -17.03
CA ALA A 25 1.21 -14.05 -15.97
C ALA A 25 2.35 -13.98 -14.94
N GLY A 26 3.56 -13.62 -15.38
CA GLY A 26 4.71 -13.42 -14.49
C GLY A 26 4.55 -12.24 -13.52
N VAL A 27 3.89 -11.15 -13.94
CA VAL A 27 3.64 -10.00 -13.04
C VAL A 27 2.54 -10.34 -12.03
N ILE A 28 1.49 -11.04 -12.46
CA ILE A 28 0.44 -11.52 -11.55
C ILE A 28 1.05 -12.46 -10.49
N ALA A 29 1.89 -13.42 -10.92
CA ALA A 29 2.56 -14.35 -10.00
C ALA A 29 3.48 -13.61 -9.01
N TYR A 30 4.27 -12.65 -9.51
CA TYR A 30 5.15 -11.85 -8.66
C TYR A 30 4.35 -11.01 -7.65
N VAL A 31 3.34 -10.25 -8.11
CA VAL A 31 2.49 -9.44 -7.22
C VAL A 31 1.78 -10.31 -6.19
N THR A 32 1.29 -11.48 -6.58
CA THR A 32 0.65 -12.43 -5.66
C THR A 32 1.65 -12.93 -4.61
N ALA A 33 2.84 -13.36 -5.04
CA ALA A 33 3.89 -13.82 -4.13
C ALA A 33 4.33 -12.72 -3.15
N THR A 34 4.60 -11.51 -3.64
CA THR A 34 4.98 -10.38 -2.78
C THR A 34 3.86 -10.02 -1.82
N SER A 35 2.59 -10.06 -2.26
CA SER A 35 1.44 -9.81 -1.40
C SER A 35 1.33 -10.85 -0.27
N ILE A 36 1.54 -12.13 -0.59
CA ILE A 36 1.56 -13.22 0.40
C ILE A 36 2.68 -12.97 1.43
N VAL A 37 3.88 -12.59 0.99
CA VAL A 37 5.00 -12.28 1.89
C VAL A 37 4.67 -11.10 2.80
N VAL A 38 4.05 -10.05 2.27
CA VAL A 38 3.63 -8.88 3.05
C VAL A 38 2.59 -9.26 4.11
N VAL A 39 1.58 -10.05 3.73
CA VAL A 39 0.55 -10.54 4.65
C VAL A 39 1.18 -11.43 5.74
N ALA A 40 2.11 -12.31 5.38
CA ALA A 40 2.82 -13.15 6.33
C ALA A 40 3.64 -12.33 7.34
N CYS A 41 4.35 -11.29 6.88
CA CYS A 41 5.07 -10.37 7.76
C CYS A 41 4.14 -9.62 8.71
N HIS A 42 2.98 -9.16 8.23
CA HIS A 42 1.99 -8.52 9.08
C HIS A 42 1.43 -9.48 10.13
N ALA A 43 1.11 -10.72 9.74
CA ALA A 43 0.65 -11.74 10.67
C ALA A 43 1.71 -12.05 11.74
N ALA A 44 2.98 -12.18 11.34
CA ALA A 44 4.09 -12.38 12.28
C ALA A 44 4.24 -11.20 13.27
N THR A 45 4.09 -9.97 12.80
CA THR A 45 4.13 -8.77 13.66
C THR A 45 3.00 -8.77 14.69
N PHE A 46 1.80 -9.22 14.30
CA PHE A 46 0.68 -9.36 15.24
C PHE A 46 0.93 -10.49 16.26
N VAL A 47 1.51 -11.62 15.84
CA VAL A 47 1.92 -12.68 16.77
C VAL A 47 2.92 -12.14 17.79
N VAL A 48 3.92 -11.36 17.37
CA VAL A 48 4.87 -10.69 18.28
C VAL A 48 4.14 -9.76 19.26
N ALA A 49 3.10 -9.05 18.82
CA ALA A 49 2.28 -8.22 19.70
C ALA A 49 1.51 -9.06 20.75
N CYS A 50 0.91 -10.19 20.36
CA CYS A 50 0.24 -11.10 21.30
C CYS A 50 1.23 -11.71 22.32
N LEU A 51 2.43 -12.08 21.86
CA LEU A 51 3.50 -12.56 22.73
C LEU A 51 3.94 -11.48 23.73
N ALA A 52 4.03 -10.22 23.29
CA ALA A 52 4.38 -9.09 24.16
C ALA A 52 3.30 -8.80 25.23
N VAL A 53 2.03 -9.06 24.91
CA VAL A 53 0.90 -8.96 25.86
C VAL A 53 0.82 -10.18 26.79
N GLY A 54 1.48 -11.29 26.45
CA GLY A 54 1.52 -12.49 27.29
C GLY A 54 0.29 -13.39 27.15
N VAL A 55 -0.40 -13.34 25.99
CA VAL A 55 -1.64 -14.09 25.76
C VAL A 55 -1.35 -15.59 25.64
N PRO A 56 -1.95 -16.46 26.48
CA PRO A 56 -1.81 -17.91 26.38
C PRO A 56 -2.72 -18.48 25.28
N ALA A 57 -2.39 -18.23 24.01
CA ALA A 57 -3.14 -18.69 22.85
C ALA A 57 -2.39 -19.75 22.05
N SER A 58 -3.12 -20.72 21.49
CA SER A 58 -2.51 -21.73 20.60
C SER A 58 -2.08 -21.10 19.25
N PRO A 59 -1.01 -21.60 18.60
CA PRO A 59 -0.52 -21.04 17.33
C PRO A 59 -1.57 -20.81 16.22
N PRO A 60 -2.53 -21.72 15.97
CA PRO A 60 -3.55 -21.49 14.94
C PRO A 60 -4.56 -20.39 15.34
N GLN A 61 -4.87 -20.23 16.62
CA GLN A 61 -5.74 -19.14 17.10
C GLN A 61 -5.07 -17.78 16.88
N LEU A 62 -3.77 -17.67 17.15
CA LEU A 62 -3.01 -16.45 16.92
C LEU A 62 -3.00 -16.04 15.44
N VAL A 63 -2.81 -17.00 14.53
CA VAL A 63 -2.85 -16.74 13.08
C VAL A 63 -4.24 -16.31 12.64
N ALA A 64 -5.30 -16.98 13.10
CA ALA A 64 -6.69 -16.61 12.76
C ALA A 64 -7.03 -15.18 13.21
N VAL A 65 -6.66 -14.80 14.43
CA VAL A 65 -6.90 -13.44 14.93
C VAL A 65 -6.00 -12.41 14.26
N ALA A 66 -4.75 -12.76 13.94
CA ALA A 66 -3.86 -11.90 13.19
C ALA A 66 -4.46 -11.54 11.81
N LEU A 67 -4.94 -12.54 11.08
CA LEU A 67 -5.56 -12.34 9.77
C LEU A 67 -6.83 -11.50 9.87
N LEU A 68 -7.71 -11.79 10.84
CA LEU A 68 -8.90 -10.98 11.13
C LEU A 68 -8.56 -9.52 11.45
N THR A 69 -7.49 -9.30 12.22
CA THR A 69 -7.06 -7.95 12.62
C THR A 69 -6.42 -7.19 11.45
N VAL A 70 -5.64 -7.86 10.60
CA VAL A 70 -5.08 -7.28 9.36
C VAL A 70 -6.19 -6.92 8.36
N LEU A 71 -7.21 -7.77 8.23
CA LEU A 71 -8.43 -7.49 7.46
C LEU A 71 -9.18 -6.26 8.00
N ALA A 72 -9.39 -6.20 9.32
CA ALA A 72 -10.04 -5.05 9.96
C ALA A 72 -9.23 -3.75 9.82
N GLY A 73 -7.90 -3.83 9.84
CA GLY A 73 -6.99 -2.71 9.63
C GLY A 73 -6.97 -2.17 8.20
N SER A 74 -7.49 -2.93 7.22
CA SER A 74 -7.57 -2.51 5.81
C SER A 74 -8.74 -1.55 5.55
N VAL A 75 -9.62 -1.35 6.53
CA VAL A 75 -10.77 -0.45 6.43
C VAL A 75 -10.43 0.89 7.12
N PRO A 76 -10.17 1.98 6.37
CA PRO A 76 -9.82 3.29 6.92
C PRO A 76 -11.06 4.04 7.43
N LEU A 77 -11.90 3.38 8.24
CA LEU A 77 -13.11 3.94 8.83
C LEU A 77 -13.00 3.89 10.36
N GLY A 78 -12.22 4.79 10.95
CA GLY A 78 -12.21 5.00 12.40
C GLY A 78 -13.21 6.10 12.78
N ILE A 79 -14.23 5.79 13.57
CA ILE A 79 -15.18 6.77 14.13
C ILE A 79 -14.96 6.84 15.64
N GLY A 80 -14.64 8.03 16.17
CA GLY A 80 -14.67 8.26 17.63
C GLY A 80 -13.50 7.67 18.45
N GLY A 81 -12.35 7.41 17.84
CA GLY A 81 -11.15 6.96 18.55
C GLY A 81 -11.06 5.45 18.80
N TRP A 82 -12.06 4.69 18.36
CA TRP A 82 -12.06 3.22 18.36
C TRP A 82 -12.04 2.72 16.92
N GLY A 83 -10.96 2.06 16.52
CA GLY A 83 -10.82 1.53 15.17
C GLY A 83 -11.58 0.19 15.00
N PRO A 84 -12.07 -0.15 13.78
CA PRO A 84 -12.66 -1.46 13.49
C PRO A 84 -11.78 -2.62 13.96
N ARG A 85 -10.48 -2.41 13.85
CA ARG A 85 -9.38 -3.22 14.31
C ARG A 85 -9.39 -3.56 15.81
N GLU A 86 -9.76 -2.64 16.68
CA GLU A 86 -9.79 -2.86 18.13
C GLU A 86 -11.04 -3.63 18.52
N THR A 87 -12.17 -3.30 17.89
CA THR A 87 -13.46 -3.97 18.13
C THR A 87 -13.44 -5.41 17.61
N VAL A 88 -12.89 -5.65 16.41
CA VAL A 88 -12.77 -7.00 15.83
C VAL A 88 -11.80 -7.86 16.65
N ALA A 89 -10.68 -7.30 17.10
CA ALA A 89 -9.74 -8.02 17.96
C ALA A 89 -10.35 -8.38 19.32
N ALA A 90 -11.05 -7.43 19.96
CA ALA A 90 -11.76 -7.67 21.21
C ALA A 90 -12.84 -8.76 21.05
N TRP A 91 -13.62 -8.70 19.97
CA TRP A 91 -14.65 -9.70 19.67
C TRP A 91 -14.04 -11.08 19.38
N ALA A 92 -12.99 -11.16 18.58
CA ALA A 92 -12.32 -12.41 18.24
C ALA A 92 -11.69 -13.06 19.48
N PHE A 93 -11.03 -12.28 20.34
CA PHE A 93 -10.49 -12.77 21.61
C PHE A 93 -11.58 -13.21 22.58
N ALA A 94 -12.70 -12.49 22.64
CA ALA A 94 -13.85 -12.89 23.45
C ALA A 94 -14.46 -14.22 22.97
N MET A 95 -14.61 -14.41 21.65
CA MET A 95 -15.10 -15.66 21.07
C MET A 95 -14.16 -16.85 21.31
N LEU A 96 -12.87 -16.59 21.45
CA LEU A 96 -11.85 -17.61 21.74
C LEU A 96 -11.62 -17.84 23.24
N GLY A 97 -12.32 -17.11 24.12
CA GLY A 97 -12.16 -17.21 25.57
C GLY A 97 -10.84 -16.62 26.10
N LEU A 98 -10.15 -15.82 25.29
CA LEU A 98 -8.81 -15.26 25.58
C LEU A 98 -8.86 -13.88 26.26
N GLY A 99 -10.05 -13.30 26.44
CA GLY A 99 -10.24 -12.01 27.11
C GLY A 99 -10.25 -10.82 26.14
N ALA A 100 -11.36 -10.05 26.17
CA ALA A 100 -11.52 -8.91 25.27
C ALA A 100 -10.47 -7.80 25.51
N ALA A 101 -10.03 -7.60 26.75
CA ALA A 101 -9.00 -6.63 27.12
C ALA A 101 -7.65 -6.95 26.46
N ASP A 102 -7.26 -8.22 26.43
CA ASP A 102 -6.03 -8.69 25.81
C ASP A 102 -6.07 -8.52 24.29
N GLY A 103 -7.25 -8.69 23.67
CA GLY A 103 -7.47 -8.41 22.26
C GLY A 103 -7.27 -6.94 21.91
N VAL A 104 -7.77 -6.01 22.74
CA VAL A 104 -7.55 -4.56 22.55
C VAL A 104 -6.08 -4.19 22.76
N ALA A 105 -5.42 -4.77 23.76
CA ALA A 105 -4.00 -4.52 24.04
C ALA A 105 -3.10 -5.02 22.90
N ALA A 106 -3.29 -6.27 22.46
CA ALA A 106 -2.54 -6.88 21.37
C ALA A 106 -2.77 -6.15 20.05
N SER A 107 -4.02 -5.72 19.81
CA SER A 107 -4.34 -4.83 18.71
C SER A 107 -3.53 -3.55 18.87
N THR A 108 -3.72 -2.73 19.90
CA THR A 108 -2.97 -1.47 20.09
C THR A 108 -1.45 -1.60 19.86
N ALA A 109 -0.81 -2.61 20.46
CA ALA A 109 0.62 -2.89 20.29
C ALA A 109 1.03 -3.13 18.83
N PHE A 110 0.27 -3.90 18.07
CA PHE A 110 0.51 -4.10 16.63
C PHE A 110 0.53 -2.77 15.84
N GLY A 111 -0.21 -1.76 16.29
CA GLY A 111 -0.42 -0.50 15.57
C GLY A 111 0.71 0.46 15.82
N VAL A 112 1.21 0.47 17.05
CA VAL A 112 2.47 1.11 17.41
C VAL A 112 3.61 0.50 16.60
N LEU A 113 3.71 -0.84 16.56
CA LEU A 113 4.74 -1.53 15.77
C LEU A 113 4.65 -1.21 14.28
N ALA A 114 3.45 -1.22 13.70
CA ALA A 114 3.23 -0.85 12.31
C ALA A 114 3.62 0.61 12.03
N THR A 115 3.32 1.52 12.94
CA THR A 115 3.71 2.94 12.82
C THR A 115 5.23 3.07 12.84
N ILE A 116 5.90 2.42 13.80
CA ILE A 116 7.36 2.39 13.91
C ILE A 116 7.99 1.83 12.63
N ALA A 117 7.42 0.76 12.06
CA ALA A 117 7.92 0.15 10.83
C ALA A 117 7.89 1.09 9.63
N VAL A 118 6.96 2.05 9.56
CA VAL A 118 6.81 2.99 8.44
C VAL A 118 7.61 4.29 8.65
N LEU A 119 8.05 4.60 9.88
CA LEU A 119 8.83 5.82 10.19
C LEU A 119 10.06 6.03 9.28
N PRO A 120 10.88 5.01 8.93
CA PRO A 120 12.02 5.21 8.05
C PRO A 120 11.61 5.71 6.66
N GLY A 121 10.53 5.13 6.10
CA GLY A 121 9.98 5.56 4.82
C GLY A 121 9.42 6.98 4.88
N ALA A 122 8.73 7.32 5.96
CA ALA A 122 8.21 8.67 6.18
C ALA A 122 9.35 9.71 6.31
N ALA A 123 10.44 9.37 6.99
CA ALA A 123 11.62 10.23 7.11
C ALA A 123 12.30 10.47 5.75
N VAL A 124 12.45 9.43 4.92
CA VAL A 124 12.97 9.55 3.55
C VAL A 124 12.06 10.41 2.68
N LEU A 125 10.73 10.23 2.76
CA LEU A 125 9.76 11.06 2.04
C LEU A 125 9.84 12.52 2.49
N ALA A 126 9.89 12.79 3.79
CA ALA A 126 10.04 14.14 4.32
C ALA A 126 11.37 14.79 3.89
N ALA A 127 12.47 14.04 3.87
CA ALA A 127 13.78 14.51 3.42
C ALA A 127 13.79 14.82 1.91
N SER A 128 13.14 13.98 1.09
CA SER A 128 13.02 14.20 -0.36
C SER A 128 12.09 15.36 -0.72
N ALA A 129 11.01 15.57 0.04
CA ALA A 129 10.11 16.72 -0.12
C ALA A 129 10.82 18.06 0.18
N ARG A 130 11.84 18.03 1.04
CA ARG A 130 12.70 19.19 1.35
C ARG A 130 13.78 19.45 0.31
N ARG A 131 14.04 18.52 -0.62
CA ARG A 131 14.99 18.75 -1.71
C ARG A 131 14.30 19.60 -2.80
N PRO A 132 14.90 20.70 -3.25
CA PRO A 132 14.40 21.41 -4.42
C PRO A 132 14.35 20.43 -5.60
N ARG A 133 13.17 20.30 -6.21
CA ARG A 133 12.88 19.36 -7.28
C ARG A 133 13.60 19.84 -8.56
N ALA A 134 14.90 19.56 -8.66
CA ALA A 134 15.68 19.79 -9.87
C ALA A 134 15.33 18.72 -10.93
N VAL A 135 14.08 18.73 -11.38
CA VAL A 135 13.66 18.00 -12.57
C VAL A 135 14.07 18.87 -13.76
N ARG A 136 15.34 18.76 -14.17
CA ARG A 136 15.69 19.02 -15.57
C ARG A 136 15.28 17.79 -16.35
N VAL A 137 14.03 17.77 -16.81
CA VAL A 137 13.75 17.07 -18.06
C VAL A 137 14.55 17.83 -19.11
N ALA A 138 15.74 17.33 -19.43
CA ALA A 138 16.40 17.71 -20.67
C ALA A 138 15.47 17.22 -21.77
N LEU A 139 14.60 18.12 -22.25
CA LEU A 139 13.90 17.90 -23.51
C LEU A 139 15.01 17.62 -24.54
N PRO A 140 14.90 16.53 -25.33
CA PRO A 140 15.80 16.34 -26.46
C PRO A 140 15.81 17.66 -27.22
N ALA A 141 16.98 18.29 -27.33
CA ALA A 141 17.14 19.47 -28.15
C ALA A 141 16.56 19.11 -29.52
N GLU A 142 15.51 19.81 -29.92
CA GLU A 142 15.06 19.90 -31.30
C GLU A 142 16.33 20.03 -32.14
N ARG A 143 16.68 18.95 -32.85
CA ARG A 143 17.77 19.03 -33.80
C ARG A 143 17.33 20.12 -34.78
N PRO A 144 18.13 21.17 -35.00
CA PRO A 144 17.80 22.12 -36.04
C PRO A 144 17.64 21.30 -37.32
N GLU A 145 16.43 21.38 -37.87
CA GLU A 145 16.06 20.97 -39.22
C GLU A 145 17.26 21.29 -40.12
N THR A 146 18.08 20.28 -40.40
CA THR A 146 19.14 20.37 -41.41
C THR A 146 18.39 20.72 -42.67
N GLY A 147 18.52 21.98 -43.06
CA GLY A 147 17.82 22.57 -44.17
C GLY A 147 17.83 21.58 -45.32
N VAL A 148 16.63 21.21 -45.74
CA VAL A 148 16.38 20.76 -47.09
C VAL A 148 16.88 21.89 -47.98
N ALA A 149 18.15 21.81 -48.37
CA ALA A 149 18.70 22.59 -49.45
C ALA A 149 18.07 22.03 -50.73
N PHE A 150 16.83 22.43 -50.97
CA PHE A 150 16.22 22.41 -52.29
C PHE A 150 16.99 23.42 -53.14
N ARG A 151 18.16 23.02 -53.63
CA ARG A 151 18.82 23.73 -54.71
C ARG A 151 18.04 23.40 -55.98
N GLN A 152 17.14 24.32 -56.31
CA GLN A 152 16.51 24.42 -57.61
C GLN A 152 17.53 24.29 -58.74
N GLU A 153 17.14 23.50 -59.72
CA GLU A 153 17.12 23.85 -61.14
C GLU A 153 17.85 25.15 -61.51
N SER A 154 18.95 25.02 -62.25
CA SER A 154 19.37 26.03 -63.21
C SER A 154 19.76 25.30 -64.48
N SER A 155 18.80 25.25 -65.40
CA SER A 155 19.01 25.02 -66.82
C SER A 155 20.01 26.03 -67.37
N ALA A 156 21.05 25.55 -68.06
CA ALA A 156 21.71 26.17 -69.21
C ALA A 156 22.66 25.15 -69.83
#